data_AF-A0A1F6PAA2-F1
#
_entry.id   AF-A0A1F6PAA2-F1
#
_cell.length_a   1.000
_cell.length_b   1.000
_cell.length_c   1.000
_cell.angle_alpha   90.00
_cell.angle_beta   90.00
_cell.angle_gamma   90.00
#
_symmetry.space_group_name_H-M   'P 1'
#
loop_
_entity.id
_entity.type
_entity.pdbx_description
1 polymer ?
#
loop_
_entity_poly.entity_id
_entity_poly.type
_entity_poly.pdbx_seq_one_letter_code
_entity_poly.pdbx_strand_id
1 'polypeptide(L)'
;MSERSGGEKNIEEYLYQEYDGMMNEVVFKLVELAAANVSVNLTDKEIRRIKELNSRRSNILEVQHAAKSKSTEEKIKSYQEIIPMLKELLDDMKKFEAKILPR
;
A
#
# COMPACT_ATOMS: atom_id res chain seq x y z
N MET A 1 32.07 18.30 8.38
CA MET A 1 31.20 17.11 8.44
C MET A 1 29.74 17.57 8.31
N SER A 2 29.21 17.73 7.10
CA SER A 2 27.80 18.18 6.89
C SER A 2 27.10 17.59 5.65
N GLU A 3 27.73 16.72 4.86
CA GLU A 3 27.14 16.22 3.61
C GLU A 3 26.19 15.01 3.80
N ARG A 4 26.33 14.24 4.89
CA ARG A 4 25.49 13.05 5.14
C ARG A 4 24.01 13.37 5.31
N SER A 5 23.69 14.48 5.98
CA SER A 5 22.30 14.84 6.31
C SER A 5 21.46 15.27 5.09
N GLY A 6 22.10 15.73 4.01
CA GLY A 6 21.42 16.12 2.77
C GLY A 6 21.03 14.91 1.91
N GLY A 7 21.91 13.90 1.82
CA GLY A 7 21.65 12.70 1.01
C GLY A 7 20.53 11.83 1.58
N GLU A 8 20.49 11.67 2.91
CA GLU A 8 19.46 10.86 3.58
C GLU A 8 18.06 11.46 3.43
N LYS A 9 17.93 12.80 3.53
CA LYS A 9 16.64 13.47 3.31
C LYS A 9 16.11 13.28 1.89
N ASN A 10 16.98 13.32 0.87
CA ASN A 10 16.58 13.09 -0.52
C ASN A 10 16.11 11.64 -0.73
N ILE A 11 16.74 10.66 -0.07
CA ILE A 11 16.32 9.25 -0.12
C ILE A 11 14.99 9.06 0.61
N GLU A 12 14.81 9.65 1.79
CA GLU A 12 13.55 9.61 2.55
C GLU A 12 12.40 10.17 1.69
N GLU A 13 12.59 11.32 1.05
CA GLU A 13 11.58 11.96 0.21
C GLU A 13 11.22 11.11 -1.01
N TYR A 14 12.21 10.57 -1.72
CA TYR A 14 11.99 9.67 -2.85
C TYR A 14 11.18 8.43 -2.45
N LEU A 15 11.59 7.76 -1.37
CA LEU A 15 10.91 6.56 -0.89
C LEU A 15 9.50 6.86 -0.39
N TYR A 16 9.30 8.01 0.25
CA TYR A 16 7.99 8.46 0.68
C TYR A 16 7.06 8.73 -0.51
N GLN A 17 7.54 9.35 -1.59
CA GLN A 17 6.75 9.57 -2.81
C GLN A 17 6.37 8.25 -3.48
N GLU A 18 7.29 7.27 -3.55
CA GLU A 18 7.00 5.93 -4.07
C GLU A 18 5.93 5.21 -3.21
N TYR A 19 6.08 5.28 -1.88
CA TYR A 19 5.10 4.77 -0.93
C TYR A 19 3.72 5.41 -1.12
N ASP A 20 3.65 6.75 -1.17
CA ASP A 20 2.41 7.50 -1.23
C ASP A 20 1.65 7.21 -2.53
N GLY A 21 2.36 7.17 -3.67
CA GLY A 21 1.80 6.79 -4.96
C GLY A 21 1.17 5.39 -4.94
N MET A 22 1.87 4.40 -4.38
CA MET A 22 1.35 3.04 -4.27
C MET A 22 0.19 2.91 -3.29
N MET A 23 0.25 3.60 -2.14
CA MET A 23 -0.84 3.59 -1.17
C MET A 23 -2.12 4.21 -1.75
N ASN A 24 -1.99 5.29 -2.54
CA ASN A 24 -3.11 5.89 -3.25
C ASN A 24 -3.70 4.91 -4.28
N GLU A 25 -2.87 4.18 -5.03
CA GLU A 25 -3.35 3.12 -5.95
C GLU A 25 -4.10 2.01 -5.20
N VAL A 26 -3.59 1.56 -4.05
CA VAL A 26 -4.26 0.55 -3.20
C VAL A 26 -5.63 1.05 -2.73
N VAL A 27 -5.71 2.30 -2.25
CA VAL A 27 -6.98 2.89 -1.81
C VAL A 27 -7.97 2.97 -2.96
N PHE A 28 -7.54 3.44 -4.13
CA PHE A 28 -8.40 3.54 -5.32
C PHE A 28 -8.96 2.16 -5.71
N LYS A 29 -8.10 1.13 -5.78
CA LYS A 29 -8.54 -0.22 -6.10
C LYS A 29 -9.49 -0.81 -5.06
N LEU A 30 -9.29 -0.53 -3.77
CA LEU A 30 -10.22 -0.98 -2.73
C LEU A 30 -11.61 -0.36 -2.91
N VAL A 31 -11.68 0.90 -3.34
CA VAL A 31 -12.94 1.58 -3.65
C VAL A 31 -13.63 0.92 -4.86
N GLU A 32 -12.88 0.60 -5.93
CA GLU A 32 -13.43 -0.11 -7.10
C GLU A 32 -13.97 -1.50 -6.73
N LEU A 33 -13.22 -2.27 -5.94
CA LEU A 33 -13.66 -3.59 -5.46
C LEU A 33 -14.89 -3.48 -4.53
N ALA A 34 -14.95 -2.44 -3.69
CA ALA A 34 -16.11 -2.19 -2.84
C ALA A 34 -17.35 -1.76 -3.66
N ALA A 35 -17.17 -0.98 -4.72
CA ALA A 35 -18.24 -0.63 -5.65
C ALA A 35 -18.76 -1.87 -6.40
N ALA A 36 -17.86 -2.76 -6.82
CA ALA A 36 -18.21 -4.05 -7.43
C ALA A 36 -19.06 -4.93 -6.50
N ASN A 37 -18.80 -4.86 -5.18
CA ASN A 37 -19.63 -5.56 -4.19
C ASN A 37 -21.09 -5.10 -4.19
N VAL A 38 -21.34 -3.83 -4.52
CA VAL A 38 -22.69 -3.27 -4.59
C VAL A 38 -23.35 -3.59 -5.95
N SER A 39 -22.58 -3.71 -7.03
CA SER A 39 -23.12 -3.84 -8.40
C SER A 39 -23.14 -5.26 -8.99
N VAL A 40 -22.29 -6.19 -8.53
CA VAL A 40 -22.04 -7.48 -9.22
C VAL A 40 -22.49 -8.71 -8.41
N ASN A 41 -23.08 -8.55 -7.21
CA ASN A 41 -23.41 -9.67 -6.30
C ASN A 41 -22.21 -10.60 -6.07
N LEU A 42 -21.15 -10.08 -5.45
CA LEU A 42 -19.97 -10.86 -5.10
C LEU A 42 -20.30 -12.04 -4.19
N THR A 43 -19.58 -13.14 -4.38
CA THR A 43 -19.68 -14.31 -3.49
C THR A 43 -19.05 -14.03 -2.13
N ASP A 44 -19.44 -14.78 -1.10
CA ASP A 44 -18.83 -14.71 0.24
C ASP A 44 -17.30 -14.87 0.21
N LYS A 45 -16.78 -15.70 -0.70
CA LYS A 45 -15.33 -15.90 -0.87
C LYS A 45 -14.65 -14.64 -1.39
N GLU A 46 -15.28 -13.94 -2.33
CA GLU A 46 -14.76 -12.69 -2.89
C GLU A 46 -14.83 -11.55 -1.87
N ILE A 47 -15.92 -11.46 -1.11
CA ILE A 47 -16.06 -10.50 -0.01
C ILE A 47 -14.98 -10.74 1.06
N ARG A 48 -14.72 -12.00 1.43
CA ARG A 48 -13.63 -12.35 2.36
C ARG A 48 -12.27 -11.91 1.80
N ARG A 49 -12.03 -12.12 0.51
CA ARG A 49 -10.77 -11.69 -0.14
C ARG A 49 -10.59 -10.18 -0.10
N ILE A 50 -11.65 -9.39 -0.32
CA ILE A 50 -11.59 -7.92 -0.18
C ILE A 50 -11.23 -7.51 1.25
N LYS A 51 -11.83 -8.17 2.25
CA LYS A 51 -11.49 -7.93 3.67
C LYS A 51 -10.04 -8.27 3.98
N GLU A 52 -9.50 -9.35 3.44
CA GLU A 52 -8.08 -9.71 3.58
C GLU A 52 -7.16 -8.65 2.95
N LEU A 53 -7.46 -8.18 1.74
CA LEU A 53 -6.69 -7.14 1.07
C LEU A 53 -6.71 -5.82 1.86
N ASN A 54 -7.87 -5.44 2.40
CA ASN A 54 -7.98 -4.26 3.26
C ASN A 54 -7.23 -4.44 4.59
N SER A 55 -7.23 -5.64 5.17
CA SER A 55 -6.44 -5.96 6.37
C SER A 55 -4.94 -5.81 6.13
N ARG A 56 -4.43 -6.31 4.99
CA ARG A 56 -3.02 -6.11 4.59
C ARG A 56 -2.67 -4.63 4.44
N ARG A 57 -3.56 -3.83 3.84
CA ARG A 57 -3.41 -2.37 3.76
C ARG A 57 -3.35 -1.74 5.16
N SER A 58 -4.21 -2.16 6.09
CA SER A 58 -4.16 -1.68 7.48
C SER A 58 -2.83 -2.00 8.16
N ASN A 59 -2.31 -3.22 8.02
CA ASN A 59 -1.01 -3.60 8.58
C ASN A 59 0.13 -2.70 8.03
N ILE A 60 0.12 -2.41 6.73
CA ILE A 60 1.10 -1.50 6.12
C ILE A 60 0.99 -0.07 6.72
N LEU A 61 -0.23 0.41 6.94
CA LEU A 61 -0.45 1.72 7.58
C LEU A 61 0.04 1.75 9.03
N GLU A 62 -0.09 0.65 9.77
CA GLU A 62 0.43 0.56 11.14
C GLU A 62 1.96 0.66 11.16
N VAL A 63 2.65 -0.06 10.27
CA VAL A 63 4.11 0.04 10.11
C VAL A 63 4.52 1.46 9.76
N GLN A 64 3.82 2.09 8.82
CA GLN A 64 4.12 3.48 8.42
C GLN A 64 3.86 4.48 9.56
N HIS A 65 2.76 4.33 10.29
CA HIS A 65 2.42 5.20 11.40
C HIS A 65 3.46 5.10 12.52
N ALA A 66 3.93 3.89 12.82
CA ALA A 66 5.01 3.66 13.78
C ALA A 66 6.34 4.30 13.35
N ALA A 67 6.56 4.52 12.05
CA ALA A 67 7.77 5.14 11.52
C ALA A 67 7.74 6.68 11.54
N LYS A 68 6.56 7.32 11.54
CA LYS A 68 6.44 8.78 11.38
C LYS A 68 7.23 9.61 12.40
N SER A 69 7.30 9.13 13.65
CA SER A 69 8.00 9.81 14.76
C SER A 69 9.47 9.40 14.92
N LYS A 70 9.97 8.50 14.06
CA LYS A 70 11.32 7.98 14.13
C LYS A 70 12.34 8.86 13.40
N SER A 71 13.62 8.53 13.56
CA SER A 71 14.73 9.16 12.82
C SER A 71 14.58 8.97 11.30
N THR A 72 15.23 9.82 10.50
CA THR A 72 15.23 9.69 9.02
C THR A 72 15.75 8.33 8.58
N GLU A 73 16.81 7.80 9.21
CA GLU A 73 17.33 6.46 8.90
C GLU A 73 16.29 5.36 9.15
N GLU A 74 15.56 5.43 10.26
CA GLU A 74 14.52 4.45 10.57
C GLU A 74 13.31 4.57 9.63
N LYS A 75 12.94 5.79 9.23
CA LYS A 75 11.89 5.99 8.22
C LYS A 75 12.27 5.39 6.87
N ILE A 76 13.52 5.60 6.43
CA ILE A 76 14.06 4.98 5.21
C ILE A 76 13.94 3.46 5.28
N LYS A 77 14.38 2.85 6.40
CA LYS A 77 14.24 1.40 6.61
C LYS A 77 12.79 0.95 6.55
N SER A 78 11.88 1.66 7.21
CA SER A 78 10.46 1.36 7.16
C SER A 78 9.88 1.46 5.75
N TYR A 79 10.24 2.48 4.96
CA TYR A 79 9.80 2.55 3.57
C TYR A 79 10.38 1.43 2.71
N GLN A 80 11.65 1.07 2.92
CA GLN A 80 12.29 -0.06 2.24
C GLN A 80 11.61 -1.40 2.55
N GLU A 81 11.05 -1.56 3.74
CA GLU A 81 10.24 -2.73 4.13
C GLU A 81 8.81 -2.67 3.55
N ILE A 82 8.18 -1.50 3.59
CA ILE A 82 6.79 -1.31 3.17
C ILE A 82 6.61 -1.40 1.64
N ILE A 83 7.51 -0.81 0.86
CA ILE A 83 7.35 -0.72 -0.60
C ILE A 83 7.18 -2.11 -1.26
N PRO A 84 7.99 -3.13 -0.93
CA PRO A 84 7.75 -4.50 -1.40
C PRO A 84 6.37 -5.05 -1.01
N MET A 85 5.91 -4.79 0.21
CA MET A 85 4.58 -5.23 0.68
C MET A 85 3.45 -4.57 -0.13
N LEU A 86 3.61 -3.28 -0.49
CA LEU A 86 2.67 -2.58 -1.34
C LEU A 86 2.67 -3.12 -2.77
N LYS A 87 3.84 -3.42 -3.34
CA LYS A 87 3.95 -4.04 -4.68
C LYS A 87 3.21 -5.37 -4.73
N GLU A 88 3.44 -6.24 -3.75
CA GLU A 88 2.76 -7.53 -3.65
C GLU A 88 1.24 -7.37 -3.47
N LEU A 89 0.81 -6.43 -2.62
CA LEU A 89 -0.60 -6.15 -2.40
C LEU A 89 -1.27 -5.66 -3.70
N LEU A 90 -0.65 -4.72 -4.41
CA LEU A 90 -1.16 -4.20 -5.68
C LEU A 90 -1.27 -5.27 -6.75
N ASP A 91 -0.28 -6.16 -6.86
CA ASP A 91 -0.32 -7.28 -7.81
C ASP A 91 -1.46 -8.25 -7.49
N ASP A 92 -1.66 -8.58 -6.22
CA ASP A 92 -2.78 -9.42 -5.78
C ASP A 92 -4.13 -8.76 -6.05
N MET A 93 -4.24 -7.45 -5.84
CA MET A 93 -5.45 -6.69 -6.16
C MET A 93 -5.73 -6.69 -7.66
N LYS A 94 -4.72 -6.48 -8.50
CA LYS A 94 -4.86 -6.51 -9.98
C LYS A 94 -5.34 -7.87 -10.49
N LYS A 95 -4.76 -8.96 -9.97
CA LYS A 95 -5.19 -10.33 -10.32
C LYS A 95 -6.62 -10.60 -9.88
N PHE A 96 -7.01 -10.13 -8.70
CA PHE A 96 -8.35 -10.31 -8.18
C PHE A 96 -9.38 -9.48 -8.93
N GLU A 97 -9.09 -8.20 -9.19
CA GLU A 97 -9.89 -7.30 -10.02
C GLU A 97 -10.17 -7.91 -11.39
N ALA A 98 -9.13 -8.39 -12.11
CA ALA A 98 -9.29 -9.01 -13.42
C ALA A 98 -10.21 -10.25 -13.41
N LYS A 99 -10.36 -10.91 -12.26
CA LYS A 99 -11.26 -12.05 -12.08
C LYS A 99 -12.72 -11.64 -11.87
N ILE A 100 -12.96 -10.57 -11.10
CA ILE A 100 -14.31 -10.19 -10.65
C ILE A 100 -14.92 -9.02 -11.44
N LEU A 101 -14.08 -8.23 -12.10
CA LEU A 101 -14.43 -7.13 -13.00
C LEU A 101 -13.78 -7.39 -14.37
N PRO A 102 -14.16 -8.46 -15.09
CA PRO A 102 -13.70 -8.64 -16.46
C PRO A 102 -14.23 -7.46 -17.29
N ARG A 103 -13.30 -6.67 -17.83
CA ARG A 103 -13.61 -5.62 -18.80
C ARG A 103 -14.24 -6.20 -20.06
#